data_AF-A0A3E0TME1-F1
#
_entry.id   AF-A0A3E0TME1-F1
#
_cell.length_a   1.000
_cell.length_b   1.000
_cell.length_c   1.000
_cell.angle_alpha   90.00
_cell.angle_beta   90.00
_cell.angle_gamma   90.00
#
_symmetry.space_group_name_H-M   'P 1'
#
loop_
_entity.id
_entity.type
_entity.pdbx_description
1 polymer ?
#
loop_
_entity_poly.entity_id
_entity_poly.type
_entity_poly.pdbx_seq_one_letter_code
_entity_poly.pdbx_strand_id
1 'polypeptide(L)'
;MSKVIRWQGLLAFVVIIALLFGAVILFAGPIAKMAIERFGRHYTGAEVNVAEVDVNFAPFGVKIWQLQATDPKAPQNNMLAFDAADASVELWPFLFGKTIVDNVEIKALSFNTARQSVGAVYRAPEESAVGNMAAQWQDDIQANLPDPKAVLEQSNLLTVQRAKALEETYQREQDLIERTKAKLPTKETLKEYQARVKALGQVKVKSLADIEKIKADFDQLKADFKQEREKIKQAKAEVIAAKNTLSEQVVALKNAPSEDWQNISQQYQLQTLEAEDFAHLLFGEKAREYYQWADIVFTHIKPLLAGEGEQTAQEQTALAMAQGRFVHFEEDAPLPDFWLKQGRIEVVAGDARYQAQLSDITMQHWLIDKASDVKIAADGIQGQGALNAALDFTLDASQQLTSQGNWQLAKLPLENIGLQETDNLTLQLVSALLSVAGNMSVNKGNLALTSDFNLAGSQFDGSADSKIAKVVLDTLKANQALGVTVNANGDWLSPNWGVSSDLDNLLGNALAQQVEAKLAGFKSELQAGLNDKMAGSLSLGEGQLGELLDFEALLNDSDKAFENLANNDVVKQQRKKLEDKAKDKIKDKLGKLFGG
;
A
#
# COMPACT_ATOMS: atom_id res chain seq x y z
N MET A 1 -61.28 -84.78 6.60
CA MET A 1 -60.29 -83.69 6.73
C MET A 1 -59.36 -83.72 5.53
N SER A 2 -59.63 -82.95 4.48
CA SER A 2 -58.74 -82.89 3.31
C SER A 2 -59.03 -81.67 2.44
N LYS A 3 -57.95 -80.98 2.05
CA LYS A 3 -57.84 -79.82 1.13
C LYS A 3 -58.04 -78.43 1.76
N VAL A 4 -57.15 -78.05 2.67
CA VAL A 4 -56.97 -76.64 3.10
C VAL A 4 -56.16 -75.83 2.08
N ILE A 5 -55.33 -76.46 1.25
CA ILE A 5 -54.54 -75.78 0.21
C ILE A 5 -54.93 -76.29 -1.18
N ARG A 6 -55.34 -75.37 -2.06
CA ARG A 6 -55.59 -75.64 -3.48
C ARG A 6 -54.26 -75.62 -4.22
N TRP A 7 -53.60 -76.76 -4.35
CA TRP A 7 -52.28 -76.90 -4.99
C TRP A 7 -52.18 -76.30 -6.41
N GLN A 8 -53.25 -76.39 -7.21
CA GLN A 8 -53.29 -75.75 -8.54
C GLN A 8 -53.30 -74.21 -8.44
N GLY A 9 -54.00 -73.66 -7.45
CA GLY A 9 -54.00 -72.22 -7.17
C GLY A 9 -52.66 -71.74 -6.61
N LEU A 10 -52.02 -72.54 -5.76
CA LEU A 10 -50.67 -72.26 -5.25
C LEU A 10 -49.64 -72.26 -6.38
N LEU A 11 -49.69 -73.25 -7.28
CA LEU A 11 -48.79 -73.32 -8.43
C LEU A 11 -48.99 -72.11 -9.36
N ALA A 12 -50.23 -71.77 -9.70
CA ALA A 12 -50.54 -70.59 -10.50
C ALA A 12 -50.05 -69.30 -9.84
N PHE A 13 -50.22 -69.16 -8.53
CA PHE A 13 -49.74 -68.03 -7.75
C PHE A 13 -48.21 -67.91 -7.78
N VAL A 14 -47.48 -69.02 -7.57
CA VAL A 14 -46.01 -69.05 -7.65
C VAL A 14 -45.53 -68.68 -9.06
N VAL A 15 -46.19 -69.19 -10.11
CA VAL A 15 -45.84 -68.85 -11.49
C VAL A 15 -46.08 -67.37 -11.78
N ILE A 16 -47.21 -66.80 -11.35
CA ILE A 16 -47.50 -65.37 -11.53
C ILE A 16 -46.47 -64.52 -10.79
N ILE A 17 -46.13 -64.88 -9.55
CA ILE A 17 -45.10 -64.18 -8.77
C ILE A 17 -43.74 -64.27 -9.45
N ALA A 18 -43.34 -65.46 -9.91
CA ALA A 18 -42.07 -65.65 -10.61
C ALA A 18 -42.02 -64.84 -11.92
N LEU A 19 -43.13 -64.76 -12.66
CA LEU A 19 -43.23 -63.92 -13.86
C LEU A 19 -43.16 -62.43 -13.52
N LEU A 20 -43.80 -61.98 -12.44
CA LEU A 20 -43.74 -60.60 -11.98
C LEU A 20 -42.32 -60.22 -11.57
N PHE A 21 -41.66 -61.02 -10.73
CA PHE A 21 -40.25 -60.78 -10.36
C PHE A 21 -39.32 -60.86 -11.56
N GLY A 22 -39.53 -61.83 -12.46
CA GLY A 22 -38.77 -61.94 -13.70
C GLY A 22 -38.92 -60.71 -14.59
N ALA A 23 -40.14 -60.17 -14.71
CA ALA A 23 -40.40 -58.93 -15.42
C ALA A 23 -39.72 -57.72 -14.76
N VAL A 24 -39.82 -57.59 -13.43
CA VAL A 24 -39.13 -56.51 -12.69
C VAL A 24 -37.62 -56.57 -12.93
N ILE A 25 -37.01 -57.75 -12.82
CA ILE A 25 -35.56 -57.91 -13.04
C ILE A 25 -35.18 -57.57 -14.49
N LEU A 26 -35.97 -58.02 -15.47
CA LEU A 26 -35.69 -57.78 -16.89
C LEU A 26 -35.84 -56.30 -17.27
N PHE A 27 -36.84 -55.61 -16.74
CA PHE A 27 -37.18 -54.24 -17.16
C PHE A 27 -36.62 -53.15 -16.24
N ALA A 28 -36.12 -53.47 -15.03
CA ALA A 28 -35.61 -52.48 -14.09
C ALA A 28 -34.49 -51.61 -14.69
N GLY A 29 -33.50 -52.21 -15.35
CA GLY A 29 -32.41 -51.50 -16.01
C GLY A 29 -32.89 -50.54 -17.11
N PRO A 30 -33.63 -51.02 -18.13
CA PRO A 30 -34.19 -50.16 -19.18
C PRO A 30 -35.10 -49.04 -18.67
N ILE A 31 -35.92 -49.30 -17.64
CA ILE A 31 -36.77 -48.29 -17.01
C ILE A 31 -35.92 -47.24 -16.28
N ALA A 32 -34.92 -47.68 -15.51
CA ALA A 32 -34.00 -46.78 -14.80
C ALA A 32 -33.22 -45.89 -15.77
N LYS A 33 -32.71 -46.46 -16.87
CA LYS A 33 -32.09 -45.71 -17.97
C LYS A 33 -33.02 -44.62 -18.51
N MET A 34 -34.25 -44.99 -18.85
CA MET A 34 -35.23 -44.03 -19.38
C MET A 34 -35.54 -42.92 -18.37
N ALA A 35 -35.65 -43.26 -17.09
CA ALA A 35 -35.88 -42.29 -16.02
C ALA A 35 -34.71 -41.31 -15.92
N ILE A 36 -33.47 -41.80 -15.86
CA ILE A 36 -32.26 -40.96 -15.77
C ILE A 36 -32.15 -40.00 -16.96
N GLU A 37 -32.33 -40.49 -18.19
CA GLU A 37 -32.26 -39.64 -19.39
C GLU A 37 -33.38 -38.58 -19.41
N ARG A 38 -34.60 -38.92 -18.98
CA ARG A 38 -35.72 -37.96 -18.93
C ARG A 38 -35.55 -36.92 -17.84
N PHE A 39 -35.22 -37.34 -16.62
CA PHE A 39 -35.00 -36.42 -15.50
C PHE A 39 -33.77 -35.56 -15.73
N GLY A 40 -32.66 -36.16 -16.17
CA GLY A 40 -31.45 -35.45 -16.56
C GLY A 40 -31.73 -34.40 -17.63
N ARG A 41 -32.50 -34.74 -18.66
CA ARG A 41 -32.91 -33.78 -19.70
C ARG A 41 -33.73 -32.62 -19.16
N HIS A 42 -34.69 -32.91 -18.29
CA HIS A 42 -35.55 -31.88 -17.71
C HIS A 42 -34.77 -30.93 -16.79
N TYR A 43 -33.85 -31.49 -16.00
CA TYR A 43 -33.02 -30.76 -15.06
C TYR A 43 -31.99 -29.87 -15.76
N THR A 44 -31.20 -30.48 -16.67
CA THR A 44 -30.14 -29.77 -17.40
C THR A 44 -30.66 -28.85 -18.49
N GLY A 45 -31.89 -29.08 -18.99
CA GLY A 45 -32.41 -28.37 -20.15
C GLY A 45 -31.75 -28.76 -21.47
N ALA A 46 -30.92 -29.81 -21.49
CA ALA A 46 -30.24 -30.33 -22.67
C ALA A 46 -30.21 -31.87 -22.67
N GLU A 47 -29.68 -32.48 -23.72
CA GLU A 47 -29.70 -33.92 -23.89
C GLU A 47 -28.79 -34.64 -22.89
N VAL A 48 -29.34 -35.63 -22.19
CA VAL A 48 -28.62 -36.58 -21.36
C VAL A 48 -28.77 -37.97 -21.97
N ASN A 49 -27.65 -38.65 -22.17
CA ASN A 49 -27.60 -40.00 -22.71
C ASN A 49 -26.89 -40.92 -21.72
N VAL A 50 -27.35 -42.17 -21.62
CA VAL A 50 -26.70 -43.22 -20.83
C VAL A 50 -26.54 -44.46 -21.69
N ALA A 51 -25.39 -45.14 -21.66
CA ALA A 51 -25.23 -46.37 -22.43
C ALA A 51 -26.07 -47.50 -21.83
N GLU A 52 -25.88 -47.79 -20.55
CA GLU A 52 -26.51 -48.92 -19.86
C GLU A 52 -26.74 -48.60 -18.37
N VAL A 53 -27.79 -49.20 -17.80
CA VAL A 53 -28.09 -49.13 -16.37
C VAL A 53 -28.47 -50.52 -15.89
N ASP A 54 -27.75 -51.00 -14.87
CA ASP A 54 -28.07 -52.24 -14.16
C ASP A 54 -28.65 -51.92 -12.79
N VAL A 55 -29.71 -52.62 -12.41
CA VAL A 55 -30.31 -52.51 -11.07
C VAL A 55 -29.99 -53.78 -10.29
N ASN A 56 -29.26 -53.62 -9.21
CA ASN A 56 -28.98 -54.68 -8.25
C ASN A 56 -30.03 -54.65 -7.14
N PHE A 57 -30.50 -55.83 -6.71
CA PHE A 57 -31.51 -55.95 -5.66
C PHE A 57 -30.94 -56.36 -4.29
N ALA A 58 -29.69 -56.83 -4.25
CA ALA A 58 -28.99 -57.21 -3.03
C ALA A 58 -27.45 -57.11 -3.21
N PRO A 59 -26.77 -56.07 -2.68
CA PRO A 59 -27.37 -54.87 -2.09
C PRO A 59 -28.23 -54.11 -3.11
N PHE A 60 -29.23 -53.38 -2.64
CA PHE A 60 -30.11 -52.60 -3.52
C PHE A 60 -29.34 -51.40 -4.07
N GLY A 61 -29.26 -51.24 -5.38
CA GLY A 61 -28.41 -50.22 -5.98
C GLY A 61 -28.48 -50.18 -7.49
N VAL A 62 -27.76 -49.23 -8.08
CA VAL A 62 -27.69 -49.02 -9.53
C VAL A 62 -26.25 -48.88 -9.99
N LYS A 63 -25.96 -49.46 -11.15
CA LYS A 63 -24.73 -49.23 -11.90
C LYS A 63 -25.08 -48.55 -13.21
N ILE A 64 -24.43 -47.44 -13.50
CA ILE A 64 -24.66 -46.61 -14.68
C ILE A 64 -23.37 -46.60 -15.49
N TRP A 65 -23.46 -46.89 -16.78
CA TRP A 65 -22.33 -46.88 -17.70
C TRP A 65 -22.47 -45.76 -18.72
N GLN A 66 -21.37 -45.02 -18.92
CA GLN A 66 -21.21 -43.96 -19.91
C GLN A 66 -22.38 -42.96 -19.93
N LEU A 67 -22.48 -42.15 -18.87
CA LEU A 67 -23.42 -41.03 -18.86
C LEU A 67 -22.76 -39.82 -19.51
N GLN A 68 -23.51 -39.13 -20.37
CA GLN A 68 -23.10 -37.90 -21.04
C GLN A 68 -24.22 -36.87 -20.98
N ALA A 69 -23.97 -35.74 -20.33
CA ALA A 69 -24.89 -34.61 -20.26
C ALA A 69 -24.35 -33.47 -21.15
N THR A 70 -25.17 -33.01 -22.10
CA THR A 70 -24.84 -31.94 -23.06
C THR A 70 -24.78 -30.59 -22.36
N ASP A 71 -23.82 -29.73 -22.74
CA ASP A 71 -23.84 -28.32 -22.33
C ASP A 71 -24.88 -27.52 -23.17
N PRO A 72 -25.92 -26.92 -22.56
CA PRO A 72 -26.88 -26.06 -23.24
C PRO A 72 -26.25 -24.85 -23.95
N LYS A 73 -25.13 -24.34 -23.44
CA LYS A 73 -24.39 -23.19 -23.99
C LYS A 73 -23.46 -23.60 -25.12
N ALA A 74 -22.90 -24.81 -25.06
CA ALA A 74 -21.98 -25.36 -26.05
C ALA A 74 -22.38 -26.81 -26.43
N PRO A 75 -23.40 -27.01 -27.29
CA PRO A 75 -24.00 -28.32 -27.54
C PRO A 75 -23.07 -29.37 -28.15
N GLN A 76 -21.93 -28.93 -28.70
CA GLN A 76 -20.83 -29.79 -29.17
C GLN A 76 -20.05 -30.47 -28.04
N ASN A 77 -20.21 -30.02 -26.80
CA ASN A 77 -19.49 -30.51 -25.62
C ASN A 77 -20.46 -31.09 -24.58
N ASN A 78 -19.93 -31.98 -23.75
CA ASN A 78 -20.58 -32.44 -22.53
C ASN A 78 -20.31 -31.43 -21.41
N MET A 79 -21.35 -30.98 -20.69
CA MET A 79 -21.14 -30.30 -19.42
C MET A 79 -20.48 -31.24 -18.41
N LEU A 80 -20.89 -32.52 -18.43
CA LEU A 80 -20.47 -33.56 -17.50
C LEU A 80 -20.61 -34.92 -18.19
N ALA A 81 -19.61 -35.78 -18.03
CA ALA A 81 -19.66 -37.17 -18.47
C ALA A 81 -18.88 -38.07 -17.51
N PHE A 82 -19.25 -39.34 -17.39
CA PHE A 82 -18.47 -40.33 -16.63
C PHE A 82 -18.55 -41.71 -17.28
N ASP A 83 -17.52 -42.53 -17.06
CA ASP A 83 -17.46 -43.89 -17.62
C ASP A 83 -18.34 -44.88 -16.87
N ALA A 84 -18.30 -44.83 -15.53
CA ALA A 84 -19.10 -45.69 -14.68
C ALA A 84 -19.47 -44.99 -13.38
N ALA A 85 -20.68 -45.23 -12.89
CA ALA A 85 -21.09 -44.90 -11.53
C ALA A 85 -21.78 -46.10 -10.88
N ASP A 86 -21.45 -46.39 -9.62
CA ASP A 86 -22.09 -47.41 -8.79
C ASP A 86 -22.60 -46.73 -7.52
N ALA A 87 -23.85 -46.98 -7.15
CA ALA A 87 -24.43 -46.51 -5.91
C ALA A 87 -25.32 -47.58 -5.29
N SER A 88 -25.13 -47.86 -4.00
CA SER A 88 -25.94 -48.80 -3.23
C SER A 88 -26.62 -48.12 -2.05
N VAL A 89 -27.93 -48.35 -1.91
CA VAL A 89 -28.79 -47.76 -0.87
C VAL A 89 -29.36 -48.85 0.01
N GLU A 90 -29.46 -48.60 1.31
CA GLU A 90 -30.15 -49.51 2.22
C GLU A 90 -31.65 -49.51 1.92
N LEU A 91 -32.16 -50.65 1.44
CA LEU A 91 -33.55 -50.78 1.01
C LEU A 91 -34.56 -50.49 2.12
N TRP A 92 -34.29 -50.95 3.35
CA TRP A 92 -35.22 -50.78 4.47
C TRP A 92 -35.39 -49.31 4.87
N PRO A 93 -34.32 -48.54 5.21
CA PRO A 93 -34.43 -47.10 5.42
C PRO A 93 -35.06 -46.36 4.24
N PHE A 94 -34.72 -46.73 2.99
CA PHE A 94 -35.24 -46.08 1.79
C PHE A 94 -36.76 -46.17 1.67
N LEU A 95 -37.35 -47.32 2.02
CA LEU A 95 -38.81 -47.49 2.06
C LEU A 95 -39.49 -46.62 3.13
N PHE A 96 -38.75 -46.20 4.17
CA PHE A 96 -39.21 -45.27 5.20
C PHE A 96 -38.83 -43.81 4.93
N GLY A 97 -38.36 -43.50 3.70
CA GLY A 97 -38.02 -42.13 3.29
C GLY A 97 -36.61 -41.68 3.65
N LYS A 98 -35.76 -42.57 4.20
CA LYS A 98 -34.37 -42.28 4.56
C LYS A 98 -33.40 -42.79 3.49
N THR A 99 -32.55 -41.92 2.98
CA THR A 99 -31.57 -42.27 1.92
C THR A 99 -30.21 -42.56 2.55
N ILE A 100 -30.02 -43.82 2.98
CA ILE A 100 -28.75 -44.31 3.53
C ILE A 100 -27.97 -44.98 2.40
N VAL A 101 -26.87 -44.37 1.98
CA VAL A 101 -26.04 -44.83 0.87
C VAL A 101 -24.79 -45.47 1.43
N ASP A 102 -24.63 -46.78 1.23
CA ASP A 102 -23.46 -47.51 1.75
C ASP A 102 -22.19 -47.13 1.00
N ASN A 103 -22.26 -47.13 -0.33
CA ASN A 103 -21.13 -46.83 -1.21
C ASN A 103 -21.59 -46.06 -2.45
N VAL A 104 -20.80 -45.07 -2.84
CA VAL A 104 -20.84 -44.44 -4.17
C VAL A 104 -19.46 -44.51 -4.79
N GLU A 105 -19.36 -44.98 -6.02
CA GLU A 105 -18.13 -44.92 -6.80
C GLU A 105 -18.43 -44.30 -8.17
N ILE A 106 -17.75 -43.21 -8.52
CA ILE A 106 -17.81 -42.60 -9.85
C ILE A 106 -16.41 -42.65 -10.47
N LYS A 107 -16.31 -43.22 -11.67
CA LYS A 107 -15.06 -43.40 -12.41
C LYS A 107 -15.00 -42.48 -13.62
N ALA A 108 -13.83 -41.88 -13.82
CA ALA A 108 -13.54 -40.99 -14.93
C ALA A 108 -14.61 -39.89 -15.16
N LEU A 109 -15.04 -39.24 -14.09
CA LEU A 109 -15.88 -38.04 -14.18
C LEU A 109 -15.10 -36.94 -14.92
N SER A 110 -15.67 -36.37 -15.95
CA SER A 110 -15.02 -35.38 -16.80
C SER A 110 -16.01 -34.28 -17.15
N PHE A 111 -15.48 -33.09 -17.38
CA PHE A 111 -16.26 -31.89 -17.69
C PHE A 111 -15.78 -31.30 -19.01
N ASN A 112 -16.66 -30.62 -19.73
CA ASN A 112 -16.35 -29.93 -20.98
C ASN A 112 -15.63 -30.81 -22.03
N THR A 113 -16.06 -32.06 -22.18
CA THR A 113 -15.47 -33.00 -23.15
C THR A 113 -16.19 -32.95 -24.49
N ALA A 114 -15.47 -33.09 -25.60
CA ALA A 114 -16.07 -33.08 -26.93
C ALA A 114 -17.04 -34.27 -27.10
N ARG A 115 -18.23 -34.02 -27.65
CA ARG A 115 -19.19 -35.07 -28.00
C ARG A 115 -18.89 -35.65 -29.38
N GLN A 116 -19.26 -36.90 -29.59
CA GLN A 116 -19.23 -37.51 -30.92
C GLN A 116 -20.25 -36.87 -31.87
N SER A 117 -21.34 -36.34 -31.32
CA SER A 117 -22.37 -35.58 -32.04
C SER A 117 -22.93 -34.46 -31.18
N VAL A 118 -23.28 -33.34 -31.81
CA VAL A 118 -23.95 -32.21 -31.18
C VAL A 118 -25.21 -32.70 -30.44
N GLY A 119 -25.32 -32.39 -29.15
CA GLY A 119 -26.48 -32.73 -28.34
C GLY A 119 -27.64 -31.75 -28.51
N ALA A 120 -28.86 -32.21 -28.24
CA ALA A 120 -30.04 -31.35 -28.32
C ALA A 120 -30.18 -30.43 -27.10
N VAL A 121 -30.56 -29.17 -27.32
CA VAL A 121 -30.86 -28.18 -26.28
C VAL A 121 -32.35 -27.85 -26.27
N TYR A 122 -32.95 -27.90 -25.08
CA TYR A 122 -34.40 -27.78 -24.87
C TYR A 122 -34.79 -26.53 -24.06
N ARG A 123 -33.83 -25.86 -23.39
CA ARG A 123 -34.02 -24.60 -22.66
C ARG A 123 -32.89 -23.62 -22.98
N ALA A 124 -33.23 -22.37 -23.24
CA ALA A 124 -32.24 -21.32 -23.50
C ALA A 124 -31.40 -21.04 -22.25
N PRO A 125 -30.08 -20.84 -22.37
CA PRO A 125 -29.23 -20.50 -21.24
C PRO A 125 -29.52 -19.08 -20.73
N GLU A 126 -29.58 -18.91 -19.41
CA GLU A 126 -29.62 -17.57 -18.79
C GLU A 126 -28.23 -16.92 -18.89
N GLU A 127 -28.22 -15.66 -19.36
CA GLU A 127 -27.04 -14.82 -19.45
C GLU A 127 -26.60 -14.37 -18.05
N SER A 128 -25.38 -14.74 -17.67
CA SER A 128 -24.70 -14.18 -16.50
C SER A 128 -24.20 -12.78 -16.85
N ALA A 129 -24.76 -11.77 -16.18
CA ALA A 129 -24.40 -10.38 -16.33
C ALA A 129 -23.38 -9.95 -15.28
N VAL A 130 -22.14 -9.66 -15.67
CA VAL A 130 -21.31 -8.64 -14.97
C VAL A 130 -20.39 -7.97 -15.98
N GLY A 131 -20.58 -6.67 -16.16
CA GLY A 131 -19.83 -5.79 -17.04
C GLY A 131 -18.66 -5.08 -16.36
N ASN A 132 -17.71 -4.70 -17.20
CA ASN A 132 -16.46 -4.00 -16.93
C ASN A 132 -16.60 -2.69 -16.14
N MET A 133 -15.78 -2.55 -15.09
CA MET A 133 -15.45 -1.26 -14.47
C MET A 133 -13.95 -1.26 -14.12
N ALA A 134 -13.12 -0.98 -15.14
CA ALA A 134 -11.68 -0.74 -15.00
C ALA A 134 -11.27 0.68 -15.47
N ALA A 135 -12.24 1.55 -15.77
CA ALA A 135 -11.99 2.84 -16.43
C ALA A 135 -11.86 4.04 -15.47
N GLN A 136 -11.78 3.85 -14.15
CA GLN A 136 -11.83 4.95 -13.17
C GLN A 136 -10.50 5.28 -12.46
N TRP A 137 -9.40 4.59 -12.78
CA TRP A 137 -8.12 4.77 -12.07
C TRP A 137 -7.06 5.57 -12.86
N GLN A 138 -7.35 5.91 -14.11
CA GLN A 138 -6.42 6.64 -14.99
C GLN A 138 -6.42 8.16 -14.78
N ASP A 139 -7.50 8.72 -14.23
CA ASP A 139 -7.67 10.18 -14.12
C ASP A 139 -7.02 10.79 -12.86
N ASP A 140 -6.74 10.00 -11.81
CA ASP A 140 -6.28 10.53 -10.52
C ASP A 140 -4.74 10.66 -10.38
N ILE A 141 -3.95 9.91 -11.17
CA ILE A 141 -2.48 9.87 -11.01
C ILE A 141 -1.76 10.96 -11.83
N GLN A 142 -2.38 11.50 -12.88
CA GLN A 142 -1.76 12.53 -13.73
C GLN A 142 -1.88 13.96 -13.17
N ALA A 143 -2.68 14.19 -12.12
CA ALA A 143 -3.15 15.53 -11.77
C ALA A 143 -2.22 16.40 -10.88
N ASN A 144 -1.18 15.86 -10.23
CA ASN A 144 -0.64 16.51 -9.02
C ASN A 144 0.86 16.87 -8.97
N LEU A 145 1.55 17.02 -10.10
CA LEU A 145 2.92 17.58 -10.09
C LEU A 145 3.01 18.89 -10.88
N PRO A 146 3.22 20.04 -10.22
CA PRO A 146 3.42 21.32 -10.90
C PRO A 146 4.78 21.40 -11.62
N ASP A 147 4.84 22.18 -12.69
CA ASP A 147 6.09 22.48 -13.40
C ASP A 147 7.04 23.30 -12.49
N PRO A 148 8.29 22.88 -12.25
CA PRO A 148 9.26 23.65 -11.47
C PRO A 148 9.45 25.10 -11.93
N LYS A 149 9.30 25.38 -13.23
CA LYS A 149 9.35 26.77 -13.74
C LYS A 149 8.18 27.60 -13.25
N ALA A 150 6.97 27.04 -13.22
CA ALA A 150 5.77 27.71 -12.71
C ALA A 150 5.86 28.00 -11.20
N VAL A 151 6.54 27.14 -10.43
CA VAL A 151 6.82 27.38 -8.99
C VAL A 151 7.88 28.47 -8.80
N LEU A 152 8.93 28.47 -9.62
CA LEU A 152 10.01 29.48 -9.58
C LEU A 152 9.57 30.89 -10.01
N GLU A 153 8.52 31.00 -10.83
CA GLU A 153 7.95 32.27 -11.28
C GLU A 153 7.03 32.92 -10.23
N GLN A 154 6.70 32.22 -9.15
CA GLN A 154 5.86 32.79 -8.10
C GLN A 154 6.59 33.93 -7.36
N SER A 155 5.93 35.07 -7.24
CA SER A 155 6.46 36.26 -6.57
C SER A 155 6.46 36.16 -5.03
N ASN A 156 5.88 35.10 -4.47
CA ASN A 156 5.78 34.87 -3.02
C ASN A 156 7.01 34.18 -2.41
N LEU A 157 8.00 33.78 -3.21
CA LEU A 157 9.21 33.12 -2.72
C LEU A 157 9.97 34.03 -1.74
N LEU A 158 10.34 33.48 -0.58
CA LEU A 158 11.12 34.17 0.45
C LEU A 158 12.46 34.65 -0.10
N THR A 159 13.07 33.88 -1.00
CA THR A 159 14.32 34.25 -1.68
C THR A 159 14.17 35.55 -2.47
N VAL A 160 13.06 35.73 -3.19
CA VAL A 160 12.79 36.95 -3.97
C VAL A 160 12.49 38.14 -3.04
N GLN A 161 11.69 37.91 -2.00
CA GLN A 161 11.34 38.96 -1.04
C GLN A 161 12.57 39.46 -0.25
N ARG A 162 13.40 38.54 0.25
CA ARG A 162 14.60 38.87 1.02
C ARG A 162 15.70 39.46 0.15
N ALA A 163 15.81 39.05 -1.12
CA ALA A 163 16.72 39.68 -2.08
C ALA A 163 16.38 41.16 -2.30
N LYS A 164 15.08 41.45 -2.49
CA LYS A 164 14.59 42.83 -2.62
C LYS A 164 14.79 43.65 -1.33
N ALA A 165 14.49 43.06 -0.17
CA ALA A 165 14.70 43.71 1.12
C ALA A 165 16.19 44.04 1.39
N LEU A 166 17.10 43.16 0.99
CA LEU A 166 18.54 43.41 1.07
C LEU A 166 18.96 44.57 0.13
N GLU A 167 18.43 44.63 -1.08
CA GLU A 167 18.71 45.72 -2.04
C GLU A 167 18.21 47.08 -1.52
N GLU A 168 17.00 47.13 -0.97
CA GLU A 168 16.45 48.34 -0.33
C GLU A 168 17.25 48.75 0.91
N THR A 169 17.71 47.78 1.70
CA THR A 169 18.58 48.03 2.85
C THR A 169 19.94 48.55 2.40
N TYR A 170 20.52 47.96 1.35
CA TYR A 170 21.79 48.40 0.75
C TYR A 170 21.74 49.88 0.36
N GLN A 171 20.69 50.30 -0.36
CA GLN A 171 20.53 51.71 -0.77
C GLN A 171 20.43 52.64 0.44
N ARG A 172 19.66 52.24 1.45
CA ARG A 172 19.48 53.03 2.69
C ARG A 172 20.79 53.18 3.47
N GLU A 173 21.55 52.11 3.61
CA GLU A 173 22.82 52.14 4.34
C GLU A 173 23.91 52.90 3.55
N GLN A 174 23.88 52.87 2.21
CA GLN A 174 24.78 53.66 1.38
C GLN A 174 24.53 55.16 1.60
N ASP A 175 23.27 55.59 1.57
CA ASP A 175 22.87 56.96 1.87
C ASP A 175 23.29 57.40 3.28
N LEU A 176 23.19 56.49 4.26
CA LEU A 176 23.63 56.75 5.63
C LEU A 176 25.15 56.97 5.67
N ILE A 177 25.94 56.08 5.06
CA ILE A 177 27.40 56.19 5.01
C ILE A 177 27.84 57.51 4.37
N GLU A 178 27.23 57.91 3.25
CA GLU A 178 27.57 59.17 2.58
C GLU A 178 27.28 60.39 3.46
N ARG A 179 26.11 60.41 4.12
CA ARG A 179 25.74 61.48 5.05
C ARG A 179 26.63 61.52 6.28
N THR A 180 27.02 60.37 6.81
CA THR A 180 27.90 60.26 7.98
C THR A 180 29.33 60.69 7.61
N LYS A 181 29.85 60.29 6.44
CA LYS A 181 31.14 60.77 5.91
C LYS A 181 31.18 62.30 5.78
N ALA A 182 30.10 62.93 5.33
CA ALA A 182 30.02 64.39 5.17
C ALA A 182 30.06 65.18 6.49
N LYS A 183 29.69 64.56 7.61
CA LYS A 183 29.65 65.19 8.95
C LYS A 183 30.95 65.03 9.75
N LEU A 184 31.88 64.21 9.26
CA LEU A 184 33.11 63.87 9.99
C LEU A 184 34.24 64.89 9.75
N PRO A 185 35.13 65.09 10.74
CA PRO A 185 36.34 65.87 10.55
C PRO A 185 37.23 65.25 9.46
N THR A 186 37.70 66.07 8.52
CA THR A 186 38.58 65.60 7.44
C THR A 186 40.03 65.39 7.92
N LYS A 187 40.86 64.77 7.08
CA LYS A 187 42.30 64.63 7.38
C LYS A 187 42.98 66.00 7.53
N GLU A 188 42.47 67.02 6.86
CA GLU A 188 42.94 68.40 6.93
C GLU A 188 42.63 69.02 8.29
N THR A 189 41.41 68.84 8.82
CA THR A 189 41.06 69.36 10.15
C THR A 189 41.91 68.71 11.23
N LEU A 190 42.18 67.40 11.14
CA LEU A 190 43.10 66.72 12.05
C LEU A 190 44.53 67.29 11.98
N LYS A 191 45.03 67.58 10.78
CA LYS A 191 46.35 68.23 10.60
C LYS A 191 46.37 69.65 11.18
N GLU A 192 45.31 70.43 11.00
CA GLU A 192 45.18 71.74 11.61
C GLU A 192 45.22 71.67 13.14
N TYR A 193 44.47 70.73 13.73
CA TYR A 193 44.48 70.50 15.16
C TYR A 193 45.87 70.08 15.67
N GLN A 194 46.56 69.18 14.98
CA GLN A 194 47.95 68.83 15.28
C GLN A 194 48.89 70.04 15.24
N ALA A 195 48.72 70.93 14.25
CA ALA A 195 49.51 72.15 14.13
C ALA A 195 49.23 73.14 15.27
N ARG A 196 47.96 73.32 15.67
CA ARG A 196 47.55 74.15 16.80
C ARG A 196 48.13 73.64 18.13
N VAL A 197 48.09 72.33 18.38
CA VAL A 197 48.73 71.70 19.56
C VAL A 197 50.25 71.95 19.55
N LYS A 198 50.92 71.75 18.40
CA LYS A 198 52.37 72.00 18.28
C LYS A 198 52.72 73.48 18.51
N ALA A 199 51.92 74.41 18.00
CA ALA A 199 52.13 75.85 18.18
C ALA A 199 52.07 76.25 19.65
N LEU A 200 51.10 75.73 20.42
CA LEU A 200 51.01 75.94 21.87
C LEU A 200 52.25 75.42 22.63
N GLY A 201 52.86 74.32 22.15
CA GLY A 201 54.11 73.77 22.70
C GLY A 201 55.37 74.57 22.37
N GLN A 202 55.28 75.52 21.43
CA GLN A 202 56.39 76.37 20.99
C GLN A 202 56.31 77.81 21.51
N VAL A 203 55.21 78.20 22.18
CA VAL A 203 55.07 79.53 22.79
C VAL A 203 56.17 79.77 23.83
N LYS A 204 56.90 80.88 23.70
CA LYS A 204 57.95 81.28 24.66
C LYS A 204 57.32 81.78 25.95
N VAL A 205 57.37 80.97 27.00
CA VAL A 205 56.79 81.34 28.30
C VAL A 205 57.72 82.24 29.10
N LYS A 206 57.27 83.46 29.41
CA LYS A 206 58.05 84.49 30.13
C LYS A 206 57.44 84.84 31.49
N SER A 207 56.16 84.58 31.69
CA SER A 207 55.38 84.89 32.90
C SER A 207 54.37 83.79 33.25
N LEU A 208 53.81 83.84 34.46
CA LEU A 208 52.70 82.96 34.85
C LEU A 208 51.43 83.24 34.04
N ALA A 209 51.19 84.49 33.63
CA ALA A 209 50.06 84.87 32.77
C ALA A 209 50.12 84.19 31.39
N ASP A 210 51.32 83.96 30.85
CA ASP A 210 51.51 83.21 29.59
C ASP A 210 51.07 81.74 29.74
N ILE A 211 51.27 81.13 30.92
CA ILE A 211 50.81 79.75 31.21
C ILE A 211 49.28 79.70 31.30
N GLU A 212 48.65 80.69 31.94
CA GLU A 212 47.19 80.78 32.04
C GLU A 212 46.55 80.93 30.66
N LYS A 213 47.16 81.73 29.77
CA LYS A 213 46.73 81.85 28.38
C LYS A 213 46.87 80.54 27.59
N ILE A 214 48.04 79.87 27.67
CA ILE A 214 48.25 78.56 27.03
C ILE A 214 47.26 77.51 27.58
N LYS A 215 46.95 77.58 28.88
CA LYS A 215 45.96 76.71 29.52
C LYS A 215 44.57 76.98 28.96
N ALA A 216 44.13 78.24 28.88
CA ALA A 216 42.83 78.59 28.32
C ALA A 216 42.70 78.17 26.84
N ASP A 217 43.72 78.43 26.03
CA ASP A 217 43.75 78.05 24.61
C ASP A 217 43.74 76.51 24.43
N PHE A 218 44.45 75.78 25.30
CA PHE A 218 44.48 74.32 25.27
C PHE A 218 43.19 73.70 25.84
N ASP A 219 42.56 74.31 26.85
CA ASP A 219 41.27 73.87 27.39
C ASP A 219 40.16 74.10 26.36
N GLN A 220 40.21 75.19 25.58
CA GLN A 220 39.34 75.39 24.41
C GLN A 220 39.56 74.30 23.35
N LEU A 221 40.82 73.99 23.03
CA LEU A 221 41.16 72.94 22.07
C LEU A 221 40.70 71.54 22.52
N LYS A 222 40.75 71.26 23.83
CA LYS A 222 40.17 70.05 24.42
C LYS A 222 38.65 70.01 24.29
N ALA A 223 37.96 71.14 24.41
CA ALA A 223 36.53 71.21 24.18
C ALA A 223 36.20 70.90 22.71
N ASP A 224 36.97 71.46 21.77
CA ASP A 224 36.84 71.17 20.33
C ASP A 224 37.09 69.67 20.04
N PHE A 225 38.15 69.07 20.61
CA PHE A 225 38.40 67.63 20.48
C PHE A 225 37.27 66.78 21.03
N LYS A 226 36.68 67.18 22.17
CA LYS A 226 35.54 66.46 22.75
C LYS A 226 34.33 66.50 21.82
N GLN A 227 34.06 67.63 21.17
CA GLN A 227 32.99 67.75 20.19
C GLN A 227 33.24 66.88 18.96
N GLU A 228 34.46 66.86 18.43
CA GLU A 228 34.83 66.00 17.30
C GLU A 228 34.76 64.51 17.64
N ARG A 229 35.22 64.12 18.84
CA ARG A 229 35.07 62.74 19.34
C ARG A 229 33.62 62.33 19.52
N GLU A 230 32.73 63.24 19.92
CA GLU A 230 31.30 62.94 20.04
C GLU A 230 30.67 62.65 18.66
N LYS A 231 31.03 63.43 17.64
CA LYS A 231 30.62 63.15 16.24
C LYS A 231 31.15 61.79 15.77
N ILE A 232 32.39 61.45 16.09
CA ILE A 232 33.00 60.15 15.74
C ILE A 232 32.30 58.99 16.47
N LYS A 233 31.93 59.16 17.75
CA LYS A 233 31.18 58.15 18.50
C LYS A 233 29.78 57.92 17.94
N GLN A 234 29.07 58.98 17.58
CA GLN A 234 27.76 58.89 16.94
C GLN A 234 27.87 58.17 15.58
N ALA A 235 28.82 58.57 14.74
CA ALA A 235 29.10 57.90 13.48
C ALA A 235 29.44 56.42 13.67
N LYS A 236 30.21 56.07 14.70
CA LYS A 236 30.54 54.68 15.02
C LYS A 236 29.31 53.86 15.41
N ALA A 237 28.40 54.43 16.20
CA ALA A 237 27.15 53.76 16.57
C ALA A 237 26.26 53.53 15.34
N GLU A 238 26.15 54.51 14.45
CA GLU A 238 25.42 54.39 13.17
C GLU A 238 26.02 53.30 12.28
N VAL A 239 27.35 53.25 12.12
CA VAL A 239 28.05 52.25 11.30
C VAL A 239 27.91 50.83 11.86
N ILE A 240 27.97 50.67 13.19
CA ILE A 240 27.76 49.35 13.82
C ILE A 240 26.32 48.87 13.63
N ALA A 241 25.34 49.76 13.76
CA ALA A 241 23.94 49.43 13.53
C ALA A 241 23.68 49.03 12.06
N ALA A 242 24.24 49.79 11.11
CA ALA A 242 24.22 49.46 9.68
C ALA A 242 24.84 48.09 9.40
N LYS A 243 26.02 47.82 9.97
CA LYS A 243 26.72 46.52 9.83
C LYS A 243 25.87 45.36 10.33
N ASN A 244 25.28 45.47 11.52
CA ASN A 244 24.45 44.42 12.09
C ASN A 244 23.21 44.17 11.22
N THR A 245 22.55 45.24 10.77
CA THR A 245 21.36 45.15 9.92
C THR A 245 21.69 44.47 8.58
N LEU A 246 22.78 44.86 7.93
CA LEU A 246 23.21 44.24 6.68
C LEU A 246 23.60 42.77 6.88
N SER A 247 24.30 42.46 7.97
CA SER A 247 24.69 41.08 8.31
C SER A 247 23.47 40.18 8.55
N GLU A 248 22.46 40.66 9.27
CA GLU A 248 21.22 39.92 9.50
C GLU A 248 20.47 39.65 8.18
N GLN A 249 20.37 40.65 7.30
CA GLN A 249 19.73 40.51 6.00
C GLN A 249 20.48 39.55 5.07
N VAL A 250 21.82 39.58 5.08
CA VAL A 250 22.66 38.62 4.32
C VAL A 250 22.46 37.19 4.82
N VAL A 251 22.41 36.96 6.14
CA VAL A 251 22.15 35.64 6.71
C VAL A 251 20.72 35.17 6.39
N ALA A 252 19.73 36.06 6.52
CA ALA A 252 18.35 35.76 6.17
C ALA A 252 18.20 35.39 4.68
N LEU A 253 18.91 36.10 3.79
CA LEU A 253 18.92 35.77 2.36
C LEU A 253 19.62 34.43 2.09
N LYS A 254 20.77 34.13 2.74
CA LYS A 254 21.47 32.84 2.61
C LYS A 254 20.61 31.64 3.02
N ASN A 255 19.72 31.81 3.99
CA ASN A 255 18.83 30.75 4.46
C ASN A 255 17.53 30.62 3.62
N ALA A 256 17.18 31.65 2.84
CA ALA A 256 15.91 31.72 2.13
C ALA A 256 15.65 30.58 1.13
N PRO A 257 16.64 30.12 0.32
CA PRO A 257 16.44 28.99 -0.59
C PRO A 257 16.07 27.68 0.13
N SER A 258 16.63 27.47 1.33
CA SER A 258 16.32 26.27 2.13
C SER A 258 14.91 26.35 2.74
N GLU A 259 14.48 27.53 3.15
CA GLU A 259 13.13 27.76 3.68
C GLU A 259 12.06 27.66 2.57
N ASP A 260 12.33 28.21 1.38
CA ASP A 260 11.47 28.06 0.20
C ASP A 260 11.32 26.58 -0.18
N TRP A 261 12.41 25.82 -0.18
CA TRP A 261 12.36 24.37 -0.41
C TRP A 261 11.47 23.65 0.60
N GLN A 262 11.60 23.98 1.89
CA GLN A 262 10.82 23.33 2.94
C GLN A 262 9.32 23.63 2.80
N ASN A 263 8.97 24.89 2.49
CA ASN A 263 7.58 25.30 2.27
C ASN A 263 6.97 24.62 1.03
N ILE A 264 7.70 24.58 -0.08
CA ILE A 264 7.28 23.91 -1.32
C ILE A 264 7.13 22.40 -1.07
N SER A 265 8.08 21.77 -0.36
CA SER A 265 8.01 20.34 -0.05
C SER A 265 6.81 19.97 0.81
N GLN A 266 6.42 20.82 1.77
CA GLN A 266 5.24 20.61 2.62
C GLN A 266 3.93 20.87 1.87
N GLN A 267 3.85 21.96 1.10
CA GLN A 267 2.65 22.36 0.37
C GLN A 267 2.20 21.29 -0.65
N TYR A 268 3.16 20.64 -1.30
CA TYR A 268 2.88 19.63 -2.33
C TYR A 268 2.99 18.18 -1.82
N GLN A 269 3.08 17.96 -0.50
CA GLN A 269 3.12 16.64 0.13
C GLN A 269 4.11 15.66 -0.53
N LEU A 270 5.28 16.17 -0.95
CA LEU A 270 6.28 15.39 -1.72
C LEU A 270 6.93 14.24 -0.91
N GLN A 271 6.45 13.97 0.31
CA GLN A 271 7.00 13.02 1.27
C GLN A 271 6.11 11.78 1.48
N THR A 272 4.92 11.72 0.87
CA THR A 272 3.94 10.65 1.11
C THR A 272 3.39 10.13 -0.21
N LEU A 273 4.03 9.09 -0.75
CA LEU A 273 3.33 8.07 -1.54
C LEU A 273 3.24 6.83 -0.65
N GLU A 274 2.07 6.60 -0.07
CA GLU A 274 1.79 5.31 0.54
C GLU A 274 1.59 4.29 -0.60
N ALA A 275 2.30 3.16 -0.52
CA ALA A 275 2.23 2.10 -1.51
C ALA A 275 0.87 1.39 -1.38
N GLU A 276 -0.09 1.78 -2.21
CA GLU A 276 -1.41 1.13 -2.25
C GLU A 276 -1.40 -0.15 -3.10
N ASP A 277 -2.01 -1.20 -2.54
CA ASP A 277 -2.48 -2.49 -3.08
C ASP A 277 -2.19 -2.84 -4.56
N PHE A 278 -0.90 -3.05 -4.88
CA PHE A 278 -0.47 -3.39 -6.24
C PHE A 278 -0.81 -4.82 -6.63
N ALA A 279 -0.85 -5.73 -5.66
CA ALA A 279 -1.22 -7.12 -5.90
C ALA A 279 -2.67 -7.26 -6.38
N HIS A 280 -3.60 -6.54 -5.75
CA HIS A 280 -4.98 -6.52 -6.22
C HIS A 280 -5.11 -5.88 -7.60
N LEU A 281 -4.33 -4.85 -7.91
CA LEU A 281 -4.34 -4.23 -9.24
C LEU A 281 -3.87 -5.20 -10.34
N LEU A 282 -2.73 -5.85 -10.14
CA LEU A 282 -2.11 -6.67 -11.20
C LEU A 282 -2.80 -8.03 -11.35
N PHE A 283 -3.22 -8.64 -10.25
CA PHE A 283 -3.76 -10.00 -10.25
C PHE A 283 -5.28 -10.06 -10.02
N GLY A 284 -5.91 -8.98 -9.57
CA GLY A 284 -7.32 -9.00 -9.12
C GLY A 284 -8.33 -9.30 -10.24
N GLU A 285 -8.06 -8.91 -11.49
CA GLU A 285 -8.91 -9.30 -12.62
C GLU A 285 -8.88 -10.81 -12.86
N LYS A 286 -7.68 -11.39 -12.98
CA LYS A 286 -7.53 -12.85 -13.15
C LYS A 286 -7.96 -13.64 -11.93
N ALA A 287 -7.71 -13.15 -10.72
CA ALA A 287 -8.19 -13.78 -9.49
C ALA A 287 -9.72 -13.80 -9.42
N ARG A 288 -10.41 -12.76 -9.92
CA ARG A 288 -11.87 -12.72 -10.00
C ARG A 288 -12.45 -13.72 -10.99
N GLU A 289 -11.77 -14.02 -12.11
CA GLU A 289 -12.18 -15.13 -13.00
C GLU A 289 -12.22 -16.48 -12.26
N TYR A 290 -11.22 -16.76 -11.41
CA TYR A 290 -11.20 -17.97 -10.58
C TYR A 290 -12.20 -17.93 -9.41
N TYR A 291 -12.47 -16.74 -8.86
CA TYR A 291 -13.47 -16.55 -7.80
C TYR A 291 -14.88 -16.90 -8.25
N GLN A 292 -15.23 -16.74 -9.53
CA GLN A 292 -16.53 -17.13 -10.07
C GLN A 292 -16.84 -18.61 -9.85
N TRP A 293 -15.83 -19.48 -9.87
CA TRP A 293 -16.01 -20.89 -9.58
C TRP A 293 -16.35 -21.14 -8.10
N ALA A 294 -15.72 -20.39 -7.19
CA ALA A 294 -16.04 -20.44 -5.76
C ALA A 294 -17.46 -19.93 -5.48
N ASP A 295 -17.87 -18.85 -6.15
CA ASP A 295 -19.21 -18.28 -6.01
C ASP A 295 -20.32 -19.20 -6.55
N ILE A 296 -20.09 -19.87 -7.70
CA ILE A 296 -21.03 -20.87 -8.24
C ILE A 296 -21.19 -22.04 -7.25
N VAL A 297 -20.08 -22.57 -6.75
CA VAL A 297 -20.09 -23.67 -5.76
C VAL A 297 -20.82 -23.24 -4.49
N PHE A 298 -20.49 -22.06 -3.96
CA PHE A 298 -21.12 -21.55 -2.74
C PHE A 298 -22.61 -21.26 -2.94
N THR A 299 -23.02 -20.72 -4.08
CA THR A 299 -24.43 -20.44 -4.40
C THR A 299 -25.28 -21.70 -4.50
N HIS A 300 -24.71 -22.82 -4.96
CA HIS A 300 -25.42 -24.10 -5.02
C HIS A 300 -25.40 -24.88 -3.71
N ILE A 301 -24.37 -24.70 -2.88
CA ILE A 301 -24.25 -25.38 -1.58
C ILE A 301 -25.01 -24.63 -0.47
N LYS A 302 -24.99 -23.29 -0.49
CA LYS A 302 -25.61 -22.44 0.55
C LYS A 302 -27.08 -22.76 0.82
N PRO A 303 -27.96 -23.01 -0.17
CA PRO A 303 -29.35 -23.39 0.07
C PRO A 303 -29.51 -24.77 0.71
N LEU A 304 -28.53 -25.67 0.55
CA LEU A 304 -28.52 -27.00 1.18
C LEU A 304 -28.04 -26.95 2.64
N LEU A 305 -27.31 -25.89 3.01
CA LEU A 305 -26.76 -25.68 4.36
C LEU A 305 -27.59 -24.68 5.18
N ALA A 306 -28.25 -23.73 4.52
CA ALA A 306 -29.28 -22.91 5.14
C ALA A 306 -30.52 -23.81 5.30
N GLY A 307 -30.66 -24.45 6.46
CA GLY A 307 -31.82 -25.27 6.78
C GLY A 307 -33.11 -24.55 6.39
N GLU A 308 -34.09 -25.29 5.88
CA GLU A 308 -35.40 -24.74 5.51
C GLU A 308 -35.91 -23.87 6.67
N GLY A 309 -35.89 -22.55 6.44
CA GLY A 309 -36.26 -21.59 7.48
C GLY A 309 -37.69 -21.84 7.96
N GLU A 310 -37.96 -21.44 9.20
CA GLU A 310 -39.25 -21.54 9.92
C GLU A 310 -40.51 -21.08 9.13
N GLN A 311 -40.35 -20.43 7.98
CA GLN A 311 -41.43 -19.94 7.14
C GLN A 311 -42.22 -21.05 6.42
N THR A 312 -41.59 -22.15 6.01
CA THR A 312 -42.33 -23.31 5.42
C THR A 312 -43.17 -24.04 6.47
N ALA A 313 -42.73 -24.03 7.73
CA ALA A 313 -43.47 -24.64 8.83
C ALA A 313 -44.78 -23.89 9.13
N GLN A 314 -44.81 -22.56 9.07
CA GLN A 314 -46.01 -21.78 9.40
C GLN A 314 -47.14 -21.91 8.35
N GLU A 315 -46.82 -21.99 7.05
CA GLU A 315 -47.82 -22.21 6.00
C GLU A 315 -48.37 -23.65 6.00
N GLN A 316 -47.53 -24.65 6.28
CA GLN A 316 -47.97 -26.04 6.40
C GLN A 316 -48.85 -26.29 7.65
N THR A 317 -48.59 -25.58 8.75
CA THR A 317 -49.40 -25.70 9.98
C THR A 317 -50.82 -25.14 9.80
N ALA A 318 -51.01 -24.12 8.97
CA ALA A 318 -52.33 -23.55 8.67
C ALA A 318 -53.18 -24.48 7.77
N LEU A 319 -52.55 -25.26 6.88
CA LEU A 319 -53.22 -26.25 6.02
C LEU A 319 -53.51 -27.58 6.75
N ALA A 320 -52.72 -27.94 7.77
CA ALA A 320 -52.84 -29.21 8.49
C ALA A 320 -54.07 -29.33 9.40
N MET A 321 -54.68 -28.22 9.85
CA MET A 321 -55.83 -28.28 10.77
C MET A 321 -57.12 -28.83 10.14
N ALA A 322 -57.18 -29.00 8.81
CA ALA A 322 -58.33 -29.57 8.11
C ALA A 322 -58.15 -31.03 7.65
N GLN A 323 -56.95 -31.62 7.74
CA GLN A 323 -56.64 -32.93 7.13
C GLN A 323 -55.80 -33.84 8.05
N GLY A 324 -56.25 -34.04 9.29
CA GLY A 324 -55.56 -34.93 10.23
C GLY A 324 -54.15 -34.44 10.64
N ARG A 325 -53.55 -35.11 11.63
CA ARG A 325 -52.21 -34.78 12.11
C ARG A 325 -51.28 -35.99 11.92
N PHE A 326 -50.08 -35.74 11.42
CA PHE A 326 -49.03 -36.74 11.48
C PHE A 326 -48.54 -36.84 12.94
N VAL A 327 -48.60 -38.04 13.51
CA VAL A 327 -48.05 -38.33 14.83
C VAL A 327 -46.67 -38.92 14.61
N HIS A 328 -45.63 -38.21 15.05
CA HIS A 328 -44.26 -38.70 15.02
C HIS A 328 -44.01 -39.53 16.28
N PHE A 329 -43.48 -40.74 16.10
CA PHE A 329 -43.04 -41.60 17.20
C PHE A 329 -41.55 -41.40 17.41
N GLU A 330 -41.11 -41.41 18.67
CA GLU A 330 -39.68 -41.44 18.98
C GLU A 330 -39.09 -42.77 18.49
N GLU A 331 -38.07 -42.70 17.63
CA GLU A 331 -37.34 -43.86 17.14
C GLU A 331 -36.27 -44.25 18.18
N ASP A 332 -36.15 -45.54 18.51
CA ASP A 332 -35.13 -46.04 19.46
C ASP A 332 -33.69 -45.82 18.95
N ALA A 333 -33.50 -45.74 17.62
CA ALA A 333 -32.21 -45.51 16.96
C ALA A 333 -32.43 -44.62 15.72
N PRO A 334 -32.56 -43.29 15.92
CA PRO A 334 -32.87 -42.38 14.83
C PRO A 334 -31.72 -42.32 13.82
N LEU A 335 -32.03 -42.60 12.56
CA LEU A 335 -31.07 -42.50 11.45
C LEU A 335 -31.25 -41.16 10.72
N PRO A 336 -30.16 -40.59 10.16
CA PRO A 336 -30.26 -39.44 9.27
C PRO A 336 -31.18 -39.70 8.08
N ASP A 337 -31.81 -38.64 7.58
CA ASP A 337 -32.63 -38.65 6.38
C ASP A 337 -31.76 -38.83 5.12
N PHE A 338 -30.52 -38.34 5.17
CA PHE A 338 -29.48 -38.63 4.19
C PHE A 338 -28.16 -38.96 4.90
N TRP A 339 -27.55 -40.08 4.52
CA TRP A 339 -26.22 -40.46 4.99
C TRP A 339 -25.47 -41.26 3.94
N LEU A 340 -24.39 -40.70 3.39
CA LEU A 340 -23.43 -41.40 2.55
C LEU A 340 -22.28 -41.89 3.43
N LYS A 341 -22.21 -43.20 3.66
CA LYS A 341 -21.15 -43.80 4.50
C LYS A 341 -19.79 -43.73 3.83
N GLN A 342 -19.70 -44.09 2.55
CA GLN A 342 -18.46 -44.07 1.78
C GLN A 342 -18.70 -43.63 0.34
N GLY A 343 -17.85 -42.73 -0.16
CA GLY A 343 -17.87 -42.28 -1.54
C GLY A 343 -16.47 -42.21 -2.14
N ARG A 344 -16.32 -42.57 -3.40
CA ARG A 344 -15.10 -42.37 -4.18
C ARG A 344 -15.46 -41.76 -5.52
N ILE A 345 -14.84 -40.64 -5.86
CA ILE A 345 -15.07 -39.95 -7.12
C ILE A 345 -13.70 -39.76 -7.77
N GLU A 346 -13.52 -40.31 -8.96
CA GLU A 346 -12.36 -40.05 -9.81
C GLU A 346 -12.76 -39.02 -10.87
N VAL A 347 -12.14 -37.85 -10.84
CA VAL A 347 -12.29 -36.79 -11.84
C VAL A 347 -11.06 -36.79 -12.77
N VAL A 348 -11.28 -36.73 -14.07
CA VAL A 348 -10.26 -36.60 -15.11
C VAL A 348 -10.34 -35.19 -15.67
N ALA A 349 -9.25 -34.44 -15.54
CA ALA A 349 -9.10 -33.11 -16.12
C ALA A 349 -7.70 -32.99 -16.74
N GLY A 350 -7.66 -32.76 -18.07
CA GLY A 350 -6.41 -32.79 -18.82
C GLY A 350 -5.74 -34.16 -18.76
N ASP A 351 -4.48 -34.19 -18.33
CA ASP A 351 -3.67 -35.40 -18.12
C ASP A 351 -3.76 -35.94 -16.68
N ALA A 352 -4.47 -35.25 -15.79
CA ALA A 352 -4.50 -35.54 -14.37
C ALA A 352 -5.75 -36.30 -13.94
N ARG A 353 -5.60 -37.10 -12.88
CA ARG A 353 -6.69 -37.81 -12.20
C ARG A 353 -6.78 -37.35 -10.75
N TYR A 354 -7.90 -36.77 -10.39
CA TYR A 354 -8.22 -36.32 -9.05
C TYR A 354 -9.11 -37.37 -8.37
N GLN A 355 -8.72 -37.82 -7.20
CA GLN A 355 -9.44 -38.79 -6.40
C GLN A 355 -10.02 -38.09 -5.18
N ALA A 356 -11.34 -38.00 -5.11
CA ALA A 356 -12.05 -37.60 -3.91
C ALA A 356 -12.55 -38.84 -3.15
N GLN A 357 -12.31 -38.86 -1.85
CA GLN A 357 -12.84 -39.84 -0.91
C GLN A 357 -13.74 -39.11 0.08
N LEU A 358 -14.97 -39.61 0.22
CA LEU A 358 -16.01 -39.08 1.07
C LEU A 358 -16.31 -40.14 2.13
N SER A 359 -16.42 -39.75 3.40
CA SER A 359 -16.83 -40.65 4.48
C SER A 359 -17.86 -39.96 5.36
N ASP A 360 -18.90 -40.71 5.73
CA ASP A 360 -19.95 -40.27 6.67
C ASP A 360 -20.60 -38.91 6.33
N ILE A 361 -20.83 -38.63 5.03
CA ILE A 361 -21.47 -37.38 4.58
C ILE A 361 -22.94 -37.36 4.99
N THR A 362 -23.27 -36.48 5.93
CA THR A 362 -24.63 -36.19 6.38
C THR A 362 -24.75 -34.73 6.84
N MET A 363 -25.98 -34.24 7.01
CA MET A 363 -26.27 -32.95 7.65
C MET A 363 -26.83 -33.12 9.08
N GLN A 364 -26.95 -34.36 9.57
CA GLN A 364 -27.48 -34.70 10.89
C GLN A 364 -26.44 -35.42 11.74
N HIS A 365 -25.24 -34.85 11.88
CA HIS A 365 -24.10 -35.47 12.58
C HIS A 365 -24.41 -35.82 14.04
N TRP A 366 -25.27 -35.06 14.70
CA TRP A 366 -25.70 -35.34 16.07
C TRP A 366 -26.44 -36.69 16.23
N LEU A 367 -26.91 -37.30 15.14
CA LEU A 367 -27.53 -38.64 15.15
C LEU A 367 -26.49 -39.78 15.06
N ILE A 368 -25.31 -39.52 14.48
CA ILE A 368 -24.29 -40.55 14.24
C ILE A 368 -23.01 -40.37 15.07
N ASP A 369 -22.86 -39.21 15.73
CA ASP A 369 -21.70 -38.83 16.56
C ASP A 369 -20.35 -38.99 15.83
N LYS A 370 -20.35 -38.61 14.55
CA LYS A 370 -19.19 -38.65 13.65
C LYS A 370 -19.15 -37.41 12.77
N ALA A 371 -17.95 -37.00 12.38
CA ALA A 371 -17.76 -35.97 11.37
C ALA A 371 -17.92 -36.54 9.95
N SER A 372 -18.36 -35.69 9.03
CA SER A 372 -18.16 -35.91 7.60
C SER A 372 -16.69 -35.67 7.27
N ASP A 373 -16.07 -36.57 6.52
CA ASP A 373 -14.68 -36.43 6.04
C ASP A 373 -14.64 -36.39 4.51
N VAL A 374 -13.87 -35.45 3.97
CA VAL A 374 -13.61 -35.28 2.53
C VAL A 374 -12.10 -35.20 2.32
N LYS A 375 -11.55 -36.07 1.48
CA LYS A 375 -10.14 -36.06 1.09
C LYS A 375 -10.01 -36.02 -0.42
N ILE A 376 -9.18 -35.13 -0.94
CA ILE A 376 -8.94 -35.00 -2.39
C ILE A 376 -7.44 -35.14 -2.62
N ALA A 377 -7.05 -36.00 -3.55
CA ALA A 377 -5.66 -36.18 -3.93
C ALA A 377 -5.51 -36.25 -5.46
N ALA A 378 -4.44 -35.69 -5.99
CA ALA A 378 -4.06 -35.85 -7.38
C ALA A 378 -2.54 -35.75 -7.50
N ASP A 379 -1.94 -36.59 -8.34
CA ASP A 379 -0.50 -36.55 -8.62
C ASP A 379 -0.29 -36.43 -10.13
N GLY A 380 0.84 -35.84 -10.52
CA GLY A 380 1.23 -35.68 -11.92
C GLY A 380 0.38 -34.66 -12.70
N ILE A 381 -0.19 -33.67 -12.02
CA ILE A 381 -0.94 -32.58 -12.66
C ILE A 381 0.00 -31.81 -13.58
N GLN A 382 -0.27 -31.82 -14.90
CA GLN A 382 0.65 -31.28 -15.91
C GLN A 382 2.07 -31.84 -15.76
N GLY A 383 2.18 -33.15 -15.47
CA GLY A 383 3.44 -33.89 -15.36
C GLY A 383 4.22 -33.74 -14.05
N GLN A 384 3.97 -32.72 -13.21
CA GLN A 384 4.76 -32.47 -11.99
C GLN A 384 3.95 -32.07 -10.75
N GLY A 385 2.76 -31.48 -10.93
CA GLY A 385 1.96 -30.96 -9.83
C GLY A 385 1.36 -32.07 -8.97
N ALA A 386 1.22 -31.81 -7.67
CA ALA A 386 0.55 -32.71 -6.73
C ALA A 386 -0.40 -31.92 -5.83
N LEU A 387 -1.63 -32.42 -5.67
CA LEU A 387 -2.67 -31.85 -4.81
C LEU A 387 -2.99 -32.84 -3.70
N ASN A 388 -3.05 -32.34 -2.46
CA ASN A 388 -3.64 -33.04 -1.32
C ASN A 388 -4.52 -32.04 -0.57
N ALA A 389 -5.78 -32.39 -0.34
CA ALA A 389 -6.69 -31.61 0.48
C ALA A 389 -7.48 -32.54 1.39
N ALA A 390 -7.78 -32.07 2.60
CA ALA A 390 -8.61 -32.73 3.58
C ALA A 390 -9.54 -31.71 4.23
N LEU A 391 -10.77 -32.13 4.50
CA LEU A 391 -11.80 -31.33 5.16
C LEU A 391 -12.63 -32.27 6.03
N ASP A 392 -12.76 -31.95 7.30
CA ASP A 392 -13.76 -32.52 8.18
C ASP A 392 -14.81 -31.46 8.55
N PHE A 393 -16.06 -31.90 8.76
CA PHE A 393 -17.11 -31.03 9.26
C PHE A 393 -18.19 -31.76 10.05
N THR A 394 -18.76 -31.05 11.01
CA THR A 394 -19.90 -31.48 11.84
C THR A 394 -20.90 -30.34 12.00
N LEU A 395 -22.18 -30.68 11.99
CA LEU A 395 -23.28 -29.80 12.41
C LEU A 395 -23.81 -30.31 13.76
N ASP A 396 -23.97 -29.41 14.72
CA ASP A 396 -24.70 -29.73 15.95
C ASP A 396 -26.22 -29.71 15.72
N ALA A 397 -27.00 -30.10 16.74
CA ALA A 397 -28.48 -30.10 16.65
C ALA A 397 -29.08 -28.70 16.44
N SER A 398 -28.31 -27.63 16.66
CA SER A 398 -28.68 -26.24 16.37
C SER A 398 -28.16 -25.77 15.00
N GLN A 399 -27.67 -26.71 14.17
CA GLN A 399 -27.07 -26.47 12.85
C GLN A 399 -25.85 -25.56 12.87
N GLN A 400 -25.12 -25.48 13.99
CA GLN A 400 -23.85 -24.77 14.03
C GLN A 400 -22.74 -25.61 13.43
N LEU A 401 -22.04 -25.04 12.44
CA LEU A 401 -20.91 -25.66 11.76
C LEU A 401 -19.65 -25.60 12.63
N THR A 402 -19.01 -26.76 12.78
CA THR A 402 -17.60 -26.88 13.18
C THR A 402 -16.87 -27.66 12.10
N SER A 403 -15.71 -27.17 11.68
CA SER A 403 -14.96 -27.76 10.57
C SER A 403 -13.47 -27.48 10.68
N GLN A 404 -12.64 -28.41 10.23
CA GLN A 404 -11.22 -28.18 9.98
C GLN A 404 -10.86 -28.64 8.58
N GLY A 405 -9.97 -27.91 7.93
CA GLY A 405 -9.51 -28.28 6.60
C GLY A 405 -8.08 -27.82 6.34
N ASN A 406 -7.39 -28.54 5.46
CA ASN A 406 -6.07 -28.19 4.98
C ASN A 406 -5.92 -28.60 3.52
N TRP A 407 -5.15 -27.83 2.76
CA TRP A 407 -4.83 -28.16 1.37
C TRP A 407 -3.40 -27.79 1.06
N GLN A 408 -2.83 -28.56 0.15
CA GLN A 408 -1.51 -28.34 -0.40
C GLN A 408 -1.52 -28.69 -1.88
N LEU A 409 -1.18 -27.71 -2.71
CA LEU A 409 -0.81 -27.89 -4.10
C LEU A 409 0.70 -27.66 -4.19
N ALA A 410 1.44 -28.62 -4.72
CA ALA A 410 2.89 -28.51 -4.86
C ALA A 410 3.26 -28.51 -6.33
N LYS A 411 4.12 -27.56 -6.72
CA LYS A 411 4.81 -27.52 -8.02
C LYS A 411 3.88 -27.61 -9.25
N LEU A 412 2.72 -26.97 -9.21
CA LEU A 412 1.87 -26.86 -10.40
C LEU A 412 2.57 -25.96 -11.43
N PRO A 413 2.90 -26.46 -12.63
CA PRO A 413 3.40 -25.62 -13.71
C PRO A 413 2.33 -24.62 -14.14
N LEU A 414 2.72 -23.35 -14.25
CA LEU A 414 1.93 -22.30 -14.85
C LEU A 414 2.67 -21.85 -16.10
N GLU A 415 2.00 -21.86 -17.26
CA GLU A 415 2.61 -21.48 -18.53
C GLU A 415 1.71 -20.50 -19.29
N ASN A 416 2.33 -19.45 -19.85
CA ASN A 416 1.70 -18.49 -20.75
C ASN A 416 0.42 -17.81 -20.22
N ILE A 417 0.38 -17.45 -18.94
CA ILE A 417 -0.77 -16.78 -18.33
C ILE A 417 -0.70 -15.26 -18.60
N GLY A 418 -1.64 -14.74 -19.38
CA GLY A 418 -1.83 -13.29 -19.53
C GLY A 418 -2.37 -12.67 -18.25
N LEU A 419 -1.69 -11.65 -17.74
CA LEU A 419 -2.03 -10.99 -16.47
C LEU A 419 -2.69 -9.63 -16.68
N GLN A 420 -2.12 -8.81 -17.56
CA GLN A 420 -2.62 -7.48 -17.89
C GLN A 420 -2.37 -7.18 -19.37
N GLU A 421 -3.36 -6.58 -20.03
CA GLU A 421 -3.25 -6.12 -21.41
C GLU A 421 -3.94 -4.77 -21.54
N THR A 422 -3.13 -3.70 -21.60
CA THR A 422 -3.58 -2.33 -21.78
C THR A 422 -2.70 -1.64 -22.82
N ASP A 423 -3.16 -0.52 -23.38
CA ASP A 423 -2.40 0.26 -24.37
C ASP A 423 -1.00 0.66 -23.89
N ASN A 424 -0.76 0.76 -22.57
CA ASN A 424 0.50 1.24 -22.01
C ASN A 424 1.31 0.18 -21.23
N LEU A 425 0.74 -0.99 -20.98
CA LEU A 425 1.36 -2.10 -20.26
C LEU A 425 0.76 -3.43 -20.73
N THR A 426 1.62 -4.30 -21.24
CA THR A 426 1.33 -5.73 -21.40
C THR A 426 2.17 -6.49 -20.38
N LEU A 427 1.55 -7.45 -19.69
CA LEU A 427 2.21 -8.30 -18.71
C LEU A 427 1.71 -9.73 -18.84
N GLN A 428 2.65 -10.65 -19.03
CA GLN A 428 2.41 -12.07 -19.12
C GLN A 428 3.36 -12.82 -18.19
N LEU A 429 2.82 -13.85 -17.51
CA LEU A 429 3.62 -14.87 -16.86
C LEU A 429 3.93 -15.97 -17.89
N VAL A 430 5.17 -16.03 -18.36
CA VAL A 430 5.64 -17.02 -19.33
C VAL A 430 5.71 -18.40 -18.67
N SER A 431 6.32 -18.48 -17.49
CA SER A 431 6.43 -19.71 -16.73
C SER A 431 6.55 -19.46 -15.22
N ALA A 432 5.96 -20.31 -14.38
CA ALA A 432 6.26 -20.43 -12.96
C ALA A 432 5.90 -21.80 -12.42
N LEU A 433 6.39 -22.14 -11.22
CA LEU A 433 5.89 -23.24 -10.42
C LEU A 433 5.07 -22.69 -9.25
N LEU A 434 3.76 -22.92 -9.28
CA LEU A 434 2.86 -22.56 -8.19
C LEU A 434 2.85 -23.63 -7.12
N SER A 435 3.05 -23.23 -5.88
CA SER A 435 2.72 -24.03 -4.71
C SER A 435 1.73 -23.27 -3.84
N VAL A 436 0.71 -23.95 -3.36
CA VAL A 436 -0.31 -23.40 -2.46
C VAL A 436 -0.32 -24.25 -1.20
N ALA A 437 -0.35 -23.62 -0.03
CA ALA A 437 -0.59 -24.29 1.23
C ALA A 437 -1.61 -23.49 2.02
N GLY A 438 -2.62 -24.13 2.57
CA GLY A 438 -3.63 -23.43 3.35
C GLY A 438 -4.31 -24.31 4.37
N ASN A 439 -4.96 -23.63 5.29
CA ASN A 439 -5.71 -24.21 6.38
C ASN A 439 -6.98 -23.39 6.63
N MET A 440 -7.99 -24.08 7.15
CA MET A 440 -9.28 -23.53 7.51
C MET A 440 -9.72 -24.14 8.83
N SER A 441 -10.33 -23.32 9.68
CA SER A 441 -11.11 -23.77 10.82
C SER A 441 -12.41 -22.98 10.90
N VAL A 442 -13.51 -23.66 11.15
CA VAL A 442 -14.77 -23.04 11.54
C VAL A 442 -15.09 -23.51 12.96
N ASN A 443 -15.28 -22.57 13.87
CA ASN A 443 -15.68 -22.87 15.24
C ASN A 443 -16.99 -22.14 15.54
N LYS A 444 -18.09 -22.90 15.67
CA LYS A 444 -19.45 -22.38 15.87
C LYS A 444 -19.82 -21.29 14.85
N GLY A 445 -19.54 -21.56 13.58
CA GLY A 445 -19.78 -20.64 12.47
C GLY A 445 -18.76 -19.50 12.30
N ASN A 446 -17.78 -19.34 13.20
CA ASN A 446 -16.70 -18.37 12.98
C ASN A 446 -15.56 -19.00 12.17
N LEU A 447 -15.34 -18.50 10.96
CA LEU A 447 -14.29 -18.90 10.03
C LEU A 447 -12.96 -18.24 10.40
N ALA A 448 -11.89 -19.02 10.34
CA ALA A 448 -10.52 -18.55 10.18
C ALA A 448 -9.87 -19.38 9.07
N LEU A 449 -9.42 -18.72 8.01
CA LEU A 449 -8.82 -19.32 6.83
C LEU A 449 -7.55 -18.56 6.47
N THR A 450 -6.51 -19.31 6.12
CA THR A 450 -5.27 -18.78 5.55
C THR A 450 -4.84 -19.66 4.39
N SER A 451 -4.43 -19.06 3.27
CA SER A 451 -3.89 -19.74 2.11
C SER A 451 -2.71 -18.95 1.55
N ASP A 452 -1.54 -19.56 1.57
CA ASP A 452 -0.30 -19.03 1.03
C ASP A 452 -0.07 -19.58 -0.38
N PHE A 453 0.09 -18.68 -1.34
CA PHE A 453 0.41 -18.95 -2.73
C PHE A 453 1.84 -18.50 -2.98
N ASN A 454 2.68 -19.41 -3.47
CA ASN A 454 4.08 -19.15 -3.76
C ASN A 454 4.38 -19.53 -5.20
N LEU A 455 4.77 -18.53 -5.99
CA LEU A 455 5.28 -18.70 -7.33
C LEU A 455 6.80 -18.75 -7.28
N ALA A 456 7.40 -19.86 -7.71
CA ALA A 456 8.84 -20.03 -7.79
C ALA A 456 9.31 -20.15 -9.25
N GLY A 457 10.49 -19.60 -9.54
CA GLY A 457 11.05 -19.59 -10.90
C GLY A 457 10.23 -18.77 -11.89
N SER A 458 9.54 -17.73 -11.39
CA SER A 458 8.65 -16.88 -12.19
C SER A 458 9.42 -16.17 -13.29
N GLN A 459 8.91 -16.26 -14.52
CA GLN A 459 9.41 -15.53 -15.68
C GLN A 459 8.29 -14.68 -16.23
N PHE A 460 8.47 -13.37 -16.12
CA PHE A 460 7.53 -12.38 -16.66
C PHE A 460 8.04 -11.83 -17.97
N ASP A 461 7.12 -11.59 -18.91
CA ASP A 461 7.41 -10.84 -20.12
C ASP A 461 6.30 -9.83 -20.44
N GLY A 462 6.59 -8.88 -21.32
CA GLY A 462 5.69 -7.80 -21.65
C GLY A 462 6.38 -6.55 -22.20
N SER A 463 5.57 -5.54 -22.46
CA SER A 463 5.96 -4.22 -22.95
C SER A 463 5.34 -3.14 -22.08
N ALA A 464 6.07 -2.05 -21.88
CA ALA A 464 5.60 -0.93 -21.09
C ALA A 464 6.00 0.39 -21.77
N ASP A 465 5.03 1.30 -21.92
CA ASP A 465 5.26 2.59 -22.58
C ASP A 465 5.53 3.71 -21.57
N SER A 466 4.91 3.64 -20.39
CA SER A 466 5.12 4.61 -19.32
C SER A 466 6.35 4.27 -18.46
N LYS A 467 7.00 5.29 -17.87
CA LYS A 467 8.15 5.07 -16.98
C LYS A 467 7.78 4.25 -15.74
N ILE A 468 6.57 4.42 -15.20
CA ILE A 468 6.08 3.67 -14.04
C ILE A 468 5.80 2.22 -14.43
N ALA A 469 5.15 2.00 -15.57
CA ALA A 469 4.89 0.66 -16.10
C ALA A 469 6.20 -0.11 -16.38
N LYS A 470 7.25 0.58 -16.86
CA LYS A 470 8.58 -0.02 -17.03
C LYS A 470 9.19 -0.44 -15.70
N VAL A 471 9.10 0.39 -14.66
CA VAL A 471 9.58 0.02 -13.32
C VAL A 471 8.85 -1.21 -12.79
N VAL A 472 7.53 -1.30 -12.97
CA VAL A 472 6.74 -2.48 -12.58
C VAL A 472 7.20 -3.72 -13.35
N LEU A 473 7.30 -3.62 -14.68
CA LEU A 473 7.72 -4.73 -15.54
C LEU A 473 9.15 -5.20 -15.23
N ASP A 474 10.10 -4.28 -15.07
CA ASP A 474 11.50 -4.59 -14.76
C ASP A 474 11.64 -5.20 -13.36
N THR A 475 10.86 -4.71 -12.37
CA THR A 475 10.84 -5.28 -11.02
C THR A 475 10.30 -6.70 -11.05
N LEU A 476 9.22 -6.97 -11.78
CA LEU A 476 8.69 -8.32 -11.96
C LEU A 476 9.68 -9.23 -12.69
N LYS A 477 10.33 -8.76 -13.75
CA LYS A 477 11.37 -9.51 -14.48
C LYS A 477 12.57 -9.85 -13.62
N ALA A 478 12.94 -8.98 -12.67
CA ALA A 478 14.05 -9.21 -11.75
C ALA A 478 13.73 -10.21 -10.63
N ASN A 479 12.44 -10.38 -10.27
CA ASN A 479 12.01 -11.23 -9.17
C ASN A 479 11.49 -12.58 -9.65
N GLN A 480 12.18 -13.65 -9.25
CA GLN A 480 11.83 -15.03 -9.62
C GLN A 480 10.92 -15.71 -8.60
N ALA A 481 10.60 -15.04 -7.49
CA ALA A 481 9.73 -15.56 -6.45
C ALA A 481 8.70 -14.51 -6.07
N LEU A 482 7.44 -14.92 -5.91
CA LEU A 482 6.34 -14.06 -5.46
C LEU A 482 5.43 -14.84 -4.51
N GLY A 483 5.27 -14.31 -3.29
CA GLY A 483 4.30 -14.78 -2.32
C GLY A 483 3.02 -13.93 -2.31
N VAL A 484 1.87 -14.59 -2.25
CA VAL A 484 0.57 -13.98 -1.97
C VAL A 484 -0.11 -14.78 -0.87
N THR A 485 -0.56 -14.11 0.17
CA THR A 485 -1.33 -14.72 1.25
C THR A 485 -2.77 -14.20 1.20
N VAL A 486 -3.71 -15.14 1.14
CA VAL A 486 -5.15 -14.86 1.24
C VAL A 486 -5.63 -15.33 2.60
N ASN A 487 -6.33 -14.46 3.32
CA ASN A 487 -6.97 -14.79 4.59
C ASN A 487 -8.47 -14.48 4.53
N ALA A 488 -9.26 -15.26 5.28
CA ALA A 488 -10.67 -14.98 5.48
C ALA A 488 -11.04 -15.20 6.95
N ASN A 489 -11.79 -14.28 7.54
CA ASN A 489 -12.22 -14.36 8.93
C ASN A 489 -13.67 -13.89 9.15
N GLY A 490 -14.27 -14.24 10.29
CA GLY A 490 -15.62 -13.77 10.64
C GLY A 490 -16.69 -14.84 10.41
N ASP A 491 -17.88 -14.46 9.98
CA ASP A 491 -18.96 -15.41 9.72
C ASP A 491 -18.65 -16.25 8.47
N TRP A 492 -18.74 -17.58 8.56
CA TRP A 492 -18.45 -18.47 7.43
C TRP A 492 -19.39 -18.30 6.23
N LEU A 493 -20.58 -17.72 6.41
CA LEU A 493 -21.52 -17.37 5.35
C LEU A 493 -21.26 -16.00 4.72
N SER A 494 -20.53 -15.13 5.40
CA SER A 494 -20.16 -13.79 4.94
C SER A 494 -18.79 -13.36 5.51
N PRO A 495 -17.70 -14.02 5.08
CA PRO A 495 -16.40 -13.76 5.67
C PRO A 495 -15.79 -12.46 5.15
N ASN A 496 -15.00 -11.82 6.00
CA ASN A 496 -14.14 -10.71 5.61
C ASN A 496 -12.86 -11.28 5.01
N TRP A 497 -12.54 -10.84 3.80
CA TRP A 497 -11.36 -11.28 3.06
C TRP A 497 -10.21 -10.29 3.21
N GLY A 498 -9.00 -10.80 3.33
CA GLY A 498 -7.76 -10.04 3.27
C GLY A 498 -6.78 -10.68 2.29
N VAL A 499 -6.04 -9.85 1.57
CA VAL A 499 -4.97 -10.28 0.66
C VAL A 499 -3.73 -9.47 0.99
N SER A 500 -2.58 -10.14 1.04
CA SER A 500 -1.26 -9.48 1.21
C SER A 500 -0.26 -10.10 0.25
N SER A 501 0.67 -9.30 -0.27
CA SER A 501 1.64 -9.78 -1.26
C SER A 501 3.04 -9.22 -1.03
N ASP A 502 4.05 -10.04 -1.36
CA ASP A 502 5.43 -9.57 -1.45
C ASP A 502 5.60 -8.48 -2.52
N LEU A 503 4.70 -8.48 -3.51
CA LEU A 503 4.67 -7.53 -4.60
C LEU A 503 4.51 -6.09 -4.10
N ASP A 504 3.73 -5.88 -3.04
CA ASP A 504 3.47 -4.54 -2.50
C ASP A 504 4.76 -3.91 -1.97
N ASN A 505 5.61 -4.72 -1.31
CA ASN A 505 6.93 -4.30 -0.86
C ASN A 505 7.91 -4.13 -2.03
N LEU A 506 7.91 -5.06 -2.99
CA LEU A 506 8.82 -5.02 -4.14
C LEU A 506 8.56 -3.80 -5.01
N LEU A 507 7.31 -3.55 -5.38
CA LEU A 507 6.91 -2.40 -6.19
C LEU A 507 6.95 -1.10 -5.40
N GLY A 508 6.55 -1.12 -4.12
CA GLY A 508 6.66 0.04 -3.23
C GLY A 508 8.11 0.55 -3.15
N ASN A 509 9.07 -0.34 -2.95
CA ASN A 509 10.49 0.02 -2.90
C ASN A 509 11.02 0.52 -4.26
N ALA A 510 10.67 -0.14 -5.36
CA ALA A 510 11.12 0.26 -6.70
C ALA A 510 10.53 1.62 -7.11
N LEU A 511 9.26 1.87 -6.79
CA LEU A 511 8.59 3.14 -7.05
C LEU A 511 9.14 4.25 -6.15
N ALA A 512 9.38 3.97 -4.88
CA ALA A 512 10.02 4.91 -3.94
C ALA A 512 11.40 5.35 -4.45
N GLN A 513 12.23 4.43 -4.92
CA GLN A 513 13.54 4.76 -5.51
C GLN A 513 13.43 5.65 -6.75
N GLN A 514 12.45 5.38 -7.63
CA GLN A 514 12.27 6.16 -8.84
C GLN A 514 11.69 7.56 -8.58
N VAL A 515 10.78 7.65 -7.60
CA VAL A 515 10.22 8.92 -7.11
C VAL A 515 11.32 9.72 -6.41
N GLU A 516 12.14 9.09 -5.58
CA GLU A 516 13.29 9.73 -4.92
C GLU A 516 14.29 10.28 -5.95
N ALA A 517 14.60 9.53 -7.02
CA ALA A 517 15.46 9.99 -8.09
C ALA A 517 14.87 11.22 -8.84
N LYS A 518 13.56 11.24 -9.09
CA LYS A 518 12.88 12.40 -9.69
C LYS A 518 12.79 13.59 -8.75
N LEU A 519 12.49 13.37 -7.47
CA LEU A 519 12.46 14.39 -6.44
C LEU A 519 13.85 14.99 -6.22
N ALA A 520 14.91 14.19 -6.30
CA ALA A 520 16.28 14.67 -6.25
C ALA A 520 16.62 15.58 -7.43
N GLY A 521 16.19 15.21 -8.65
CA GLY A 521 16.33 16.07 -9.84
C GLY A 521 15.56 17.38 -9.72
N PHE A 522 14.28 17.31 -9.35
CA PHE A 522 13.44 18.49 -9.11
C PHE A 522 14.01 19.39 -8.01
N LYS A 523 14.46 18.80 -6.88
CA LYS A 523 15.12 19.51 -5.79
C LYS A 523 16.37 20.22 -6.28
N SER A 524 17.21 19.54 -7.06
CA SER A 524 18.44 20.11 -7.60
C SER A 524 18.17 21.29 -8.53
N GLU A 525 17.20 21.17 -9.44
CA GLU A 525 16.82 22.23 -10.38
C GLU A 525 16.21 23.44 -9.65
N LEU A 526 15.33 23.20 -8.69
CA LEU A 526 14.69 24.25 -7.89
C LEU A 526 15.70 24.96 -6.99
N GLN A 527 16.59 24.22 -6.31
CA GLN A 527 17.68 24.80 -5.51
C GLN A 527 18.65 25.62 -6.36
N ALA A 528 18.99 25.16 -7.57
CA ALA A 528 19.81 25.92 -8.51
C ALA A 528 19.13 27.24 -8.91
N GLY A 529 17.84 27.20 -9.29
CA GLY A 529 17.08 28.41 -9.66
C GLY A 529 16.93 29.42 -8.51
N LEU A 530 16.73 28.94 -7.28
CA LEU A 530 16.69 29.80 -6.08
C LEU A 530 18.07 30.41 -5.77
N ASN A 531 19.14 29.63 -5.88
CA ASN A 531 20.50 30.11 -5.68
C ASN A 531 20.91 31.15 -6.74
N ASP A 532 20.50 30.98 -7.99
CA ASP A 532 20.75 31.95 -9.07
C ASP A 532 20.07 33.30 -8.77
N LYS A 533 18.82 33.28 -8.29
CA LYS A 533 18.11 34.51 -7.86
C LYS A 533 18.76 35.18 -6.65
N MET A 534 19.44 34.42 -5.80
CA MET A 534 20.12 34.89 -4.60
C MET A 534 21.50 35.53 -4.89
N ALA A 535 22.26 34.95 -5.83
CA ALA A 535 23.67 35.30 -6.06
C ALA A 535 23.89 36.77 -6.43
N GLY A 536 22.97 37.36 -7.22
CA GLY A 536 23.04 38.77 -7.61
C GLY A 536 22.99 39.71 -6.40
N SER A 537 22.00 39.53 -5.52
CA SER A 537 21.80 40.38 -4.35
C SER A 537 22.84 40.17 -3.24
N LEU A 538 23.38 38.94 -3.13
CA LEU A 538 24.46 38.64 -2.17
C LEU A 538 25.76 39.40 -2.49
N SER A 539 26.12 39.49 -3.76
CA SER A 539 27.35 40.18 -4.18
C SER A 539 27.36 41.67 -3.80
N LEU A 540 26.19 42.32 -3.85
CA LEU A 540 25.99 43.71 -3.43
C LEU A 540 26.16 43.86 -1.92
N GLY A 541 25.56 42.97 -1.12
CA GLY A 541 25.63 43.03 0.35
C GLY A 541 27.02 42.73 0.91
N GLU A 542 27.73 41.73 0.37
CA GLU A 542 29.08 41.36 0.85
C GLU A 542 30.12 42.46 0.55
N GLY A 543 30.01 43.16 -0.59
CA GLY A 543 30.86 44.29 -0.92
C GLY A 543 30.70 45.46 0.07
N GLN A 544 29.47 45.81 0.42
CA GLN A 544 29.17 46.91 1.33
C GLN A 544 29.52 46.61 2.80
N LEU A 545 29.40 45.35 3.22
CA LEU A 545 29.92 44.90 4.52
C LEU A 545 31.43 45.15 4.65
N GLY A 546 32.18 44.93 3.57
CA GLY A 546 33.60 45.29 3.50
C GLY A 546 33.84 46.79 3.68
N GLU A 547 33.08 47.63 2.96
CA GLU A 547 33.19 49.10 3.08
C GLU A 547 32.85 49.62 4.49
N LEU A 548 31.84 49.03 5.14
CA LEU A 548 31.46 49.38 6.51
C LEU A 548 32.54 48.99 7.52
N LEU A 549 33.20 47.85 7.33
CA LEU A 549 34.34 47.41 8.18
C LEU A 549 35.53 48.35 8.04
N ASP A 550 35.87 48.75 6.81
CA ASP A 550 36.94 49.71 6.54
C ASP A 550 36.61 51.09 7.14
N PHE A 551 35.34 51.50 7.05
CA PHE A 551 34.89 52.77 7.63
C PHE A 551 34.89 52.74 9.17
N GLU A 552 34.49 51.62 9.79
CA GLU A 552 34.59 51.41 11.23
C GLU A 552 36.06 51.49 11.71
N ALA A 553 37.00 50.91 10.96
CA ALA A 553 38.42 50.99 11.24
C ALA A 553 38.95 52.43 11.19
N LEU A 554 38.57 53.19 10.15
CA LEU A 554 38.92 54.61 10.01
C LEU A 554 38.39 55.49 11.16
N LEU A 555 37.16 55.24 11.61
CA LEU A 555 36.56 55.94 12.75
C LEU A 555 37.32 55.64 14.06
N ASN A 556 37.71 54.39 14.27
CA ASN A 556 38.51 53.99 15.44
C ASN A 556 39.89 54.67 15.45
N ASP A 557 40.56 54.74 14.31
CA ASP A 557 41.87 55.41 14.21
C ASP A 557 41.75 56.92 14.43
N SER A 558 40.67 57.53 13.94
CA SER A 558 40.39 58.96 14.14
C SER A 558 40.09 59.28 15.61
N ASP A 559 39.28 58.48 16.30
CA ASP A 559 39.00 58.66 17.73
C ASP A 559 40.30 58.58 18.57
N LYS A 560 41.15 57.58 18.28
CA LYS A 560 42.47 57.44 18.92
C LYS A 560 43.38 58.64 18.66
N ALA A 561 43.37 59.19 17.44
CA ALA A 561 44.17 60.36 17.10
C ALA A 561 43.75 61.60 17.93
N PHE A 562 42.46 61.85 18.07
CA PHE A 562 41.96 62.95 18.91
C PHE A 562 42.19 62.71 20.40
N GLU A 563 42.08 61.47 20.87
CA GLU A 563 42.42 61.10 22.26
C GLU A 563 43.90 61.35 22.58
N ASN A 564 44.80 60.96 21.67
CA ASN A 564 46.23 61.21 21.81
C ASN A 564 46.56 62.71 21.85
N LEU A 565 45.85 63.53 21.06
CA LEU A 565 45.99 64.99 21.10
C LEU A 565 45.48 65.61 22.40
N ALA A 566 44.35 65.12 22.93
CA ALA A 566 43.80 65.58 24.21
C ALA A 566 44.71 65.23 25.40
N ASN A 567 45.41 64.09 25.34
CA ASN A 567 46.32 63.60 26.37
C ASN A 567 47.73 64.17 26.28
N ASN A 568 48.10 64.83 25.18
CA ASN A 568 49.37 65.54 25.04
C ASN A 568 49.33 66.83 25.88
N ASP A 569 49.57 66.71 27.19
CA ASP A 569 49.45 67.82 28.15
C ASP A 569 50.57 68.85 27.99
N VAL A 570 50.43 69.68 26.94
CA VAL A 570 51.34 70.77 26.59
C VAL A 570 51.50 71.76 27.74
N VAL A 571 50.45 71.96 28.56
CA VAL A 571 50.48 72.84 29.73
C VAL A 571 51.44 72.29 30.80
N LYS A 572 51.39 70.98 31.09
CA LYS A 572 52.31 70.32 32.02
C LYS A 572 53.76 70.37 31.51
N GLN A 573 53.97 70.16 30.20
CA GLN A 573 55.29 70.28 29.58
C GLN A 573 55.86 71.70 29.68
N GLN A 574 55.03 72.73 29.46
CA GLN A 574 55.45 74.13 29.56
C GLN A 574 55.68 74.60 31.01
N ARG A 575 54.85 74.14 31.97
CA ARG A 575 55.07 74.36 33.41
C ARG A 575 56.41 73.80 33.86
N LYS A 576 56.72 72.56 33.46
CA LYS A 576 58.01 71.93 33.77
C LYS A 576 59.19 72.71 33.18
N LYS A 577 59.09 73.16 31.93
CA LYS A 577 60.13 74.02 31.29
C LYS A 577 60.35 75.36 32.02
N LEU A 578 59.30 75.95 32.59
CA LEU A 578 59.41 77.17 33.42
C LEU A 578 60.00 76.88 34.79
N GLU A 579 59.57 75.82 35.46
CA GLU A 579 60.15 75.38 36.73
C GLU A 579 61.64 75.08 36.57
N ASP A 580 62.03 74.38 35.50
CA ASP A 580 63.41 74.07 35.17
C ASP A 580 64.19 75.36 34.89
N LYS A 581 63.66 76.29 34.07
CA LYS A 581 64.29 77.62 33.85
C LYS A 581 64.38 78.47 35.12
N ALA A 582 63.40 78.39 36.02
CA ALA A 582 63.41 79.10 37.28
C ALA A 582 64.45 78.49 38.24
N LYS A 583 64.51 77.15 38.32
CA LYS A 583 65.55 76.42 39.06
C LYS A 583 66.94 76.70 38.50
N ASP A 584 67.11 76.75 37.18
CA ASP A 584 68.38 77.08 36.53
C ASP A 584 68.77 78.53 36.79
N LYS A 585 67.85 79.50 36.72
CA LYS A 585 68.13 80.90 37.12
C LYS A 585 68.45 81.04 38.61
N ILE A 586 67.83 80.25 39.47
CA ILE A 586 68.12 80.24 40.91
C ILE A 586 69.46 79.56 41.17
N LYS A 587 69.79 78.46 40.49
CA LYS A 587 71.11 77.81 40.52
C LYS A 587 72.21 78.72 39.99
N ASP A 588 71.99 79.46 38.91
CA ASP A 588 72.93 80.44 38.37
C ASP A 588 73.16 81.61 39.34
N LYS A 589 72.09 82.05 40.04
CA LYS A 589 72.21 83.11 41.06
C LYS A 589 72.84 82.60 42.35
N LEU A 590 72.54 81.39 42.80
CA LEU A 590 73.13 80.76 43.99
C LEU A 590 74.58 80.31 43.74
N GLY A 591 74.90 79.81 42.55
CA GLY A 591 76.26 79.49 42.12
C GLY A 591 77.15 80.72 42.07
N LYS A 592 76.60 81.89 41.73
CA LYS A 592 77.30 83.19 41.86
C LYS A 592 77.41 83.71 43.30
N LEU A 593 76.63 83.18 44.25
CA LEU A 593 76.63 83.57 45.66
C LEU A 593 77.44 82.60 46.56
N PHE A 594 77.66 81.36 46.13
CA PHE A 594 78.29 80.29 46.94
C PHE A 594 79.36 79.44 46.20
N GLY A 595 79.73 79.78 44.97
CA GLY A 595 80.76 79.06 44.20
C GLY A 595 82.01 79.91 43.95
N GLY A 596 83.06 79.66 44.73
CA GLY A 596 84.46 79.96 44.44
C GLY A 596 85.25 78.66 44.45
#